data_AF-A0A1M6PE90-F1
#
_entry.id   AF-A0A1M6PE90-F1
#
_cell.length_a   1.000
_cell.length_b   1.000
_cell.length_c   1.000
_cell.angle_alpha   90.00
_cell.angle_beta   90.00
_cell.angle_gamma   90.00
#
_symmetry.space_group_name_H-M   'P 1'
#
loop_
_entity.id
_entity.type
_entity.pdbx_description
1 polymer ?
#
loop_
_entity_poly.entity_id
_entity_poly.type
_entity_poly.pdbx_seq_one_letter_code
_entity_poly.pdbx_strand_id
1 'polypeptide(L)'
;MLLLLGGCIDPYLPEGVGAAPNYLVVDGYLNSRGRSLIQLSRTYRLDQNTAPPRETGATLFIEQQDGPRFPLSETAPGTYTSQALTLSPSQNYRLFISTQKGQQYASEFVPAKVTPPIDSVAWRKTTTGLTIGVNTHDDTGRSQYYRWECEETWEITPLLFPQLEYFNSGLRPNTVVYPRICWGNELVADIKLSKTTNLTQDRISNYVLRSYATTNERFYNRYSILVKQYALSQEEYQYWELLQKNTENIGTLFDPLPSQLTGNVRSLTDEAEPVIGYVGCHSLQQQRIFITRNQLPYTWRVSSGYDQCIPDTIESRYIRTVFSYPENIPLYYVPGGVLGTSKECIDCRRKGSAVKPDFWP
;
A
#
# COMPACT_ATOMS: atom_id res chain seq x y z
N MET A 1 -35.57 -12.87 41.61
CA MET A 1 -34.12 -13.15 41.68
C MET A 1 -33.69 -13.68 40.33
N LEU A 2 -33.12 -12.82 39.48
CA LEU A 2 -32.71 -13.17 38.11
C LEU A 2 -31.20 -13.44 38.14
N LEU A 3 -30.79 -14.69 37.89
CA LEU A 3 -29.39 -15.09 37.76
C LEU A 3 -28.90 -14.75 36.34
N LEU A 4 -28.01 -13.77 36.23
CA LEU A 4 -27.23 -13.51 35.02
C LEU A 4 -25.99 -14.42 35.06
N LEU A 5 -25.93 -15.40 34.16
CA LEU A 5 -24.72 -16.19 33.92
C LEU A 5 -23.73 -15.34 33.12
N GLY A 6 -22.68 -14.84 33.78
CA GLY A 6 -21.54 -14.21 33.13
C GLY A 6 -20.61 -15.29 32.57
N GLY A 7 -20.68 -15.54 31.26
CA GLY A 7 -19.64 -16.29 30.56
C GLY A 7 -18.52 -15.34 30.16
N CYS A 8 -17.37 -15.41 30.83
CA CYS A 8 -16.13 -14.86 30.28
C CYS A 8 -15.66 -15.81 29.18
N ILE A 9 -15.53 -15.31 27.96
CA ILE A 9 -14.78 -16.00 26.91
C ILE A 9 -13.32 -15.91 27.34
N ASP A 10 -12.76 -17.00 27.84
CA ASP A 10 -11.33 -17.08 28.10
C ASP A 10 -10.61 -17.14 26.74
N PRO A 11 -9.73 -16.19 26.42
CA PRO A 11 -8.92 -16.26 25.21
C PRO A 11 -8.07 -17.53 25.26
N TYR A 12 -8.23 -18.40 24.26
CA TYR A 12 -7.35 -19.54 24.11
C TYR A 12 -5.93 -19.04 23.82
N LEU A 13 -5.06 -19.18 24.81
CA LEU A 13 -3.61 -18.96 24.69
C LEU A 13 -2.97 -20.34 24.58
N PRO A 14 -2.59 -20.81 23.38
CA PRO A 14 -1.92 -22.09 23.24
C PRO A 14 -0.64 -22.12 24.08
N GLU A 15 -0.51 -23.14 24.93
CA GLU A 15 0.68 -23.37 25.73
C GLU A 15 1.87 -23.70 24.81
N GLY A 16 2.96 -22.93 24.90
CA GLY A 16 4.16 -23.10 24.07
C GLY A 16 4.81 -21.83 23.52
N VAL A 17 4.42 -20.63 23.98
CA VAL A 17 5.10 -19.38 23.59
C VAL A 17 6.48 -19.31 24.26
N GLY A 18 7.46 -20.01 23.67
CA GLY A 18 8.88 -19.71 23.83
C GLY A 18 9.20 -18.29 23.36
N ALA A 19 10.48 -17.92 23.37
CA ALA A 19 10.93 -16.65 22.79
C ALA A 19 10.26 -16.42 21.42
N ALA A 20 9.82 -15.19 21.15
CA ALA A 20 9.18 -14.85 19.89
C ALA A 20 10.02 -15.36 18.72
N PRO A 21 9.42 -15.99 17.70
CA PRO A 21 10.17 -16.37 16.52
C PRO A 21 10.87 -15.13 15.97
N ASN A 22 12.18 -15.23 15.72
CA ASN A 22 13.03 -14.15 15.17
C ASN A 22 13.52 -14.56 13.77
N TYR A 23 12.60 -15.02 12.93
CA TYR A 23 12.86 -15.51 11.59
C TYR A 23 13.12 -14.35 10.65
N LEU A 24 14.01 -14.58 9.67
CA LEU A 24 14.26 -13.61 8.61
C LEU A 24 13.02 -13.47 7.73
N VAL A 25 12.66 -12.22 7.43
CA VAL A 25 11.63 -11.86 6.47
C VAL A 25 12.30 -11.11 5.34
N VAL A 26 12.08 -11.57 4.11
CA VAL A 26 12.61 -11.00 2.87
C VAL A 26 11.45 -10.49 2.03
N ASP A 27 11.43 -9.19 1.77
CA ASP A 27 10.45 -8.54 0.90
C ASP A 27 11.17 -7.85 -0.27
N GLY A 28 10.61 -7.96 -1.47
CA GLY A 28 11.18 -7.45 -2.71
C GLY A 28 11.55 -8.53 -3.73
N TYR A 29 12.05 -8.08 -4.88
CA TYR A 29 12.37 -8.93 -6.03
C TYR A 29 13.63 -8.43 -6.75
N LEU A 30 14.19 -9.27 -7.61
CA LEU A 30 15.32 -8.91 -8.46
C LEU A 30 14.80 -8.25 -9.74
N ASN A 31 15.05 -6.95 -9.91
CA ASN A 31 14.62 -6.23 -11.09
C ASN A 31 15.55 -6.52 -12.27
N SER A 32 15.05 -7.24 -13.28
CA SER A 32 15.85 -7.64 -14.44
C SER A 32 16.20 -6.49 -15.39
N ARG A 33 15.55 -5.34 -15.28
CA ARG A 33 15.81 -4.14 -16.12
C ARG A 33 15.73 -2.85 -15.29
N GLY A 34 16.48 -2.79 -14.20
CA GLY A 34 16.45 -1.65 -13.30
C GLY A 34 17.19 -1.90 -12.00
N ARG A 35 16.82 -1.14 -10.96
CA ARG A 35 17.33 -1.35 -9.60
C ARG A 35 16.43 -2.35 -8.87
N SER A 36 17.05 -3.30 -8.18
CA SER A 36 16.39 -4.19 -7.22
C SER A 36 16.34 -3.50 -5.87
N LEU A 37 15.21 -3.60 -5.17
CA LEU A 37 15.03 -3.12 -3.81
C LEU A 37 14.59 -4.31 -2.95
N ILE A 38 15.39 -4.64 -1.95
CA ILE A 38 15.13 -5.73 -1.00
C ILE A 38 15.02 -5.14 0.40
N GLN A 39 13.94 -5.44 1.10
CA GLN A 39 13.76 -5.11 2.50
C GLN A 39 13.94 -6.36 3.36
N LEU A 40 14.78 -6.27 4.38
CA LEU A 40 14.98 -7.31 5.37
C LEU A 40 14.42 -6.87 6.72
N SER A 41 13.61 -7.74 7.31
CA SER A 41 13.08 -7.58 8.66
C SER A 41 13.09 -8.90 9.41
N ARG A 42 12.67 -8.87 10.67
CA ARG A 42 12.52 -10.06 11.50
C ARG A 42 11.08 -10.18 11.99
N THR A 43 10.63 -11.42 12.14
CA THR A 43 9.36 -11.67 12.83
C THR A 43 9.44 -11.20 14.28
N TYR A 44 8.29 -10.84 14.81
CA TYR A 44 8.12 -10.30 16.16
C TYR A 44 6.75 -10.74 16.68
N ARG A 45 6.47 -10.52 17.97
CA ARG A 45 5.18 -10.93 18.53
C ARG A 45 4.07 -9.98 18.07
N LEU A 46 2.92 -10.55 17.73
CA LEU A 46 1.74 -9.79 17.31
C LEU A 46 1.15 -8.89 18.42
N ASP A 47 1.40 -9.20 19.69
CA ASP A 47 0.95 -8.40 20.84
C ASP A 47 1.82 -7.16 21.11
N GLN A 48 2.95 -7.02 20.40
CA GLN A 48 3.79 -5.84 20.49
C GLN A 48 3.29 -4.76 19.53
N ASN A 49 2.88 -3.61 20.07
CA ASN A 49 2.46 -2.44 19.29
C ASN A 49 3.66 -1.65 18.74
N THR A 50 4.61 -2.37 18.12
CA THR A 50 5.85 -1.84 17.55
C THR A 50 6.01 -2.31 16.11
N ALA A 51 6.71 -1.54 15.29
CA ALA A 51 7.04 -1.95 13.93
C ALA A 51 7.94 -3.21 13.92
N PRO A 52 7.88 -4.03 12.85
CA PRO A 52 8.78 -5.16 12.69
C PRO A 52 10.25 -4.72 12.77
N PRO A 53 11.10 -5.40 13.55
CA PRO A 53 12.53 -5.10 13.61
C PRO A 53 13.17 -5.21 12.22
N ARG A 54 14.01 -4.24 11.85
CA ARG A 54 14.77 -4.27 10.59
C ARG A 54 16.06 -5.06 10.75
N GLU A 55 16.42 -5.85 9.73
CA GLU A 55 17.72 -6.55 9.69
C GLU A 55 18.72 -5.66 8.93
N THR A 56 19.56 -4.95 9.68
CA THR A 56 20.48 -3.92 9.18
C THR A 56 21.91 -4.43 9.00
N GLY A 57 22.65 -3.79 8.09
CA GLY A 57 24.08 -4.04 7.85
C GLY A 57 24.43 -5.43 7.35
N ALA A 58 23.48 -6.14 6.74
CA ALA A 58 23.73 -7.37 6.02
C ALA A 58 24.47 -7.10 4.69
N THR A 59 25.20 -8.09 4.21
CA THR A 59 25.82 -8.08 2.88
C THR A 59 24.96 -8.87 1.91
N LEU A 60 24.51 -8.24 0.83
CA LEU A 60 23.59 -8.83 -0.14
C LEU A 60 24.20 -8.85 -1.54
N PHE A 61 23.93 -9.94 -2.26
CA PHE A 61 24.30 -10.09 -3.67
C PHE A 61 23.14 -10.65 -4.48
N ILE A 62 22.96 -10.14 -5.70
CA ILE A 62 22.31 -10.89 -6.78
C ILE A 62 23.37 -11.77 -7.40
N GLU A 63 23.17 -13.08 -7.36
CA GLU A 63 24.11 -14.03 -7.95
C GLU A 63 23.52 -14.58 -9.24
N GLN A 64 24.28 -14.48 -10.33
CA GLN A 64 23.98 -15.23 -11.55
C GLN A 64 24.48 -16.67 -11.39
N GLN A 65 23.69 -17.64 -11.84
CA GLN A 65 24.13 -19.03 -11.88
C GLN A 65 25.41 -19.16 -12.73
N ASP A 66 26.45 -19.75 -12.15
CA ASP A 66 27.78 -19.94 -12.77
C ASP A 66 28.41 -18.65 -13.31
N GLY A 67 28.10 -17.51 -12.69
CA GLY A 67 28.45 -16.20 -13.21
C GLY A 67 28.81 -15.15 -12.15
N PRO A 68 28.76 -13.86 -12.53
CA PRO A 68 29.11 -12.76 -11.65
C PRO A 68 28.09 -12.58 -10.52
N ARG A 69 28.52 -11.85 -9.49
CA ARG A 69 27.66 -11.37 -8.40
C ARG A 69 27.54 -9.85 -8.48
N PHE A 70 26.36 -9.33 -8.19
CA PHE A 70 26.08 -7.89 -8.18
C PHE A 70 25.73 -7.47 -6.74
N PRO A 71 26.49 -6.56 -6.12
CA PRO A 71 26.25 -6.16 -4.74
C PRO A 71 25.01 -5.28 -4.60
N LEU A 72 24.38 -5.36 -3.43
CA LEU A 72 23.35 -4.44 -2.98
C LEU A 72 23.86 -3.67 -1.77
N SER A 73 23.62 -2.37 -1.74
CA SER A 73 24.03 -1.47 -0.65
C SER A 73 22.82 -1.09 0.19
N GLU A 74 22.99 -1.04 1.52
CA GLU A 74 21.97 -0.52 2.42
C GLU A 74 21.80 0.98 2.21
N THR A 75 20.59 1.42 1.87
CA THR A 75 20.25 2.82 1.57
C THR A 75 19.39 3.45 2.67
N ALA A 76 18.69 2.61 3.43
CA ALA A 76 17.98 2.95 4.66
C ALA A 76 18.00 1.70 5.56
N PRO A 77 17.77 1.82 6.88
CA PRO A 77 17.79 0.67 7.79
C PRO A 77 16.95 -0.51 7.28
N GLY A 78 17.62 -1.62 6.98
CA GLY A 78 17.02 -2.85 6.45
C GLY A 78 16.56 -2.78 4.99
N THR A 79 16.91 -1.73 4.24
CA THR A 79 16.56 -1.56 2.82
C THR A 79 17.82 -1.54 1.97
N TYR A 80 17.96 -2.52 1.09
CA TYR A 80 19.14 -2.76 0.27
C TYR A 80 18.79 -2.57 -1.21
N THR A 81 19.61 -1.82 -1.93
CA THR A 81 19.37 -1.46 -3.33
C THR A 81 20.58 -1.83 -4.20
N SER A 82 20.33 -2.43 -5.35
CA SER A 82 21.36 -2.66 -6.37
C SER A 82 21.63 -1.40 -7.20
N GLN A 83 22.74 -1.41 -7.94
CA GLN A 83 22.85 -0.54 -9.13
C GLN A 83 21.77 -0.92 -10.17
N ALA A 84 21.58 -0.07 -11.18
CA ALA A 84 20.71 -0.44 -12.30
C ALA A 84 21.37 -1.57 -13.10
N LEU A 85 20.65 -2.70 -13.25
CA LEU A 85 21.13 -3.90 -13.92
C LEU A 85 20.26 -4.25 -15.12
N THR A 86 20.85 -4.95 -16.08
CA THR A 86 20.13 -5.65 -17.14
C THR A 86 20.51 -7.13 -17.05
N LEU A 87 19.61 -7.93 -16.49
CA LEU A 87 19.80 -9.36 -16.27
C LEU A 87 19.30 -10.14 -17.48
N SER A 88 20.07 -11.13 -17.94
CA SER A 88 19.74 -11.91 -19.14
C SER A 88 18.58 -12.88 -18.86
N PRO A 89 17.51 -12.90 -19.67
CA PRO A 89 16.45 -13.91 -19.56
C PRO A 89 16.90 -15.35 -19.81
N SER A 90 18.11 -15.56 -20.33
CA SER A 90 18.70 -16.88 -20.57
C SER A 90 19.46 -17.44 -19.37
N GLN A 91 19.48 -16.72 -18.24
CA GLN A 91 20.23 -17.05 -17.04
C GLN A 91 19.29 -17.09 -15.84
N ASN A 92 19.68 -17.85 -14.82
CA ASN A 92 18.99 -17.86 -13.54
C ASN A 92 19.74 -16.99 -12.53
N TYR A 93 18.97 -16.39 -11.64
CA TYR A 93 19.47 -15.50 -10.61
C TYR A 93 18.91 -15.89 -9.25
N ARG A 94 19.65 -15.61 -8.19
CA ARG A 94 19.18 -15.72 -6.81
C ARG A 94 19.63 -14.53 -5.98
N LEU A 95 18.95 -14.31 -4.86
CA LEU A 95 19.42 -13.43 -3.82
C LEU A 95 20.27 -14.23 -2.82
N PHE A 96 21.45 -13.73 -2.49
CA PHE A 96 22.27 -14.19 -1.38
C PHE A 96 22.33 -13.12 -0.30
N ILE A 97 22.23 -13.54 0.96
CA ILE A 97 22.22 -12.67 2.14
C ILE A 97 23.22 -13.24 3.15
N SER A 98 24.11 -12.39 3.68
CA SER A 98 24.91 -12.68 4.86
C SER A 98 24.66 -11.62 5.92
N THR A 99 24.11 -12.02 7.06
CA THR A 99 23.80 -11.09 8.16
C THR A 99 25.07 -10.70 8.93
N GLN A 100 25.00 -9.63 9.71
CA GLN A 100 26.12 -9.24 10.59
C GLN A 100 26.48 -10.32 11.62
N LYS A 101 25.49 -11.17 11.98
CA LYS A 101 25.67 -12.28 12.91
C LYS A 101 26.30 -13.53 12.25
N GLY A 102 26.64 -13.45 10.96
CA GLY A 102 27.25 -14.55 10.21
C GLY A 102 26.28 -15.61 9.69
N GLN A 103 24.97 -15.43 9.87
CA GLN A 103 23.95 -16.31 9.26
C GLN A 103 23.90 -16.05 7.76
N GLN A 104 23.76 -17.11 6.97
CA GLN A 104 23.70 -17.01 5.52
C GLN A 104 22.37 -17.55 5.02
N TYR A 105 21.81 -16.88 4.03
CA TYR A 105 20.56 -17.26 3.39
C TYR A 105 20.70 -17.12 1.89
N ALA A 106 19.97 -17.96 1.15
CA ALA A 106 19.87 -17.82 -0.28
C ALA A 106 18.46 -18.14 -0.76
N SER A 107 17.97 -17.39 -1.74
CA SER A 107 16.83 -17.83 -2.54
C SER A 107 17.23 -18.98 -3.46
N GLU A 108 16.23 -19.69 -3.97
CA GLU A 108 16.42 -20.54 -5.13
C GLU A 108 16.84 -19.72 -6.35
N PHE A 109 17.52 -20.38 -7.30
CA PHE A 109 17.81 -19.81 -8.60
C PHE A 109 16.52 -19.80 -9.44
N VAL A 110 16.10 -18.62 -9.87
CA VAL A 110 14.89 -18.41 -10.67
C VAL A 110 15.22 -17.75 -12.00
N PRO A 111 14.47 -18.04 -13.08
CA PRO A 111 14.71 -17.43 -14.38
C PRO A 111 14.36 -15.94 -14.37
N ALA A 112 15.14 -15.13 -15.09
CA ALA A 112 14.79 -13.72 -15.28
C ALA A 112 13.65 -13.56 -16.31
N LYS A 113 12.52 -13.00 -15.86
CA LYS A 113 11.37 -12.71 -16.70
C LYS A 113 11.42 -11.27 -17.25
N VAL A 114 10.88 -11.10 -18.44
CA VAL A 114 10.65 -9.78 -19.04
C VAL A 114 9.16 -9.51 -18.98
N THR A 115 8.77 -8.46 -18.26
CA THR A 115 7.37 -8.06 -18.16
C THR A 115 6.94 -7.40 -19.46
N PRO A 116 5.86 -7.87 -20.11
CA PRO A 116 5.37 -7.28 -21.34
C PRO A 116 4.77 -5.89 -21.09
N PRO A 117 4.72 -5.03 -22.11
CA PRO A 117 4.13 -3.69 -22.00
C PRO A 117 2.69 -3.72 -21.47
N ILE A 118 2.30 -2.69 -20.73
CA ILE A 118 0.90 -2.41 -20.47
C ILE A 118 0.32 -1.77 -21.74
N ASP A 119 -0.70 -2.38 -22.33
CA ASP A 119 -1.36 -1.85 -23.54
C ASP A 119 -2.17 -0.61 -23.19
N SER A 120 -2.92 -0.69 -22.10
CA SER A 120 -3.67 0.44 -21.55
C SER A 120 -4.12 0.18 -20.13
N VAL A 121 -4.18 1.26 -19.36
CA VAL A 121 -5.00 1.38 -18.16
C VAL A 121 -6.19 2.25 -18.51
N ALA A 122 -7.39 1.69 -18.43
CA ALA A 122 -8.61 2.36 -18.84
C ALA A 122 -9.65 2.31 -17.72
N TRP A 123 -10.55 3.28 -17.72
CA TRP A 123 -11.68 3.30 -16.79
C TRP A 123 -13.00 3.37 -17.57
N ARG A 124 -14.03 2.75 -16.99
CA ARG A 124 -15.39 2.79 -17.52
C ARG A 124 -16.37 3.09 -16.40
N LYS A 125 -17.41 3.83 -16.78
CA LYS A 125 -18.57 4.14 -15.93
C LYS A 125 -19.46 2.91 -15.90
N THR A 126 -19.95 2.55 -14.73
CA THR A 126 -20.99 1.53 -14.54
C THR A 126 -22.23 2.21 -13.96
N THR A 127 -23.35 1.48 -13.88
CA THR A 127 -24.58 1.98 -13.26
C THR A 127 -24.37 2.34 -11.79
N THR A 128 -23.45 1.67 -11.11
CA THR A 128 -23.20 1.81 -9.67
C THR A 128 -21.90 2.57 -9.34
N GLY A 129 -21.11 2.96 -10.34
CA GLY A 129 -19.81 3.56 -10.07
C GLY A 129 -18.82 3.63 -11.22
N LEU A 130 -17.55 3.48 -10.87
CA LEU A 130 -16.41 3.51 -11.79
C LEU A 130 -15.58 2.25 -11.61
N THR A 131 -15.20 1.63 -12.73
CA THR A 131 -14.24 0.51 -12.73
C THR A 131 -13.01 0.89 -13.53
N ILE A 132 -11.84 0.54 -12.99
CA ILE A 132 -10.53 0.75 -13.62
C ILE A 132 -9.99 -0.63 -13.96
N GLY A 133 -9.54 -0.83 -15.18
CA GLY A 133 -8.96 -2.08 -15.64
C GLY A 133 -7.72 -1.90 -16.47
N VAL A 134 -7.01 -3.02 -16.64
CA VAL A 134 -5.75 -3.10 -17.38
C VAL A 134 -5.87 -4.09 -18.54
N ASN A 135 -5.19 -3.76 -19.63
CA ASN A 135 -5.00 -4.60 -20.80
C ASN A 135 -3.49 -4.81 -21.02
N THR A 136 -3.11 -6.04 -21.33
CA THR A 136 -1.72 -6.42 -21.65
C THR A 136 -1.71 -7.64 -22.54
N HIS A 137 -0.66 -7.80 -23.33
CA HIS A 137 -0.41 -9.02 -24.07
C HIS A 137 1.09 -9.30 -24.24
N ASP A 138 1.42 -10.55 -24.51
CA ASP A 138 2.75 -10.99 -24.90
C ASP A 138 2.66 -11.93 -26.10
N ASP A 139 2.93 -11.43 -27.30
CA ASP A 139 2.89 -12.24 -28.53
C ASP A 139 3.92 -13.37 -28.54
N THR A 140 4.93 -13.34 -27.66
CA THR A 140 5.92 -14.42 -27.54
C THR A 140 5.43 -15.57 -26.66
N GLY A 141 4.34 -15.39 -25.92
CA GLY A 141 3.78 -16.38 -24.99
C GLY A 141 4.69 -16.72 -23.80
N ARG A 142 5.66 -15.86 -23.49
CA ARG A 142 6.65 -16.09 -22.43
C ARG A 142 6.19 -15.56 -21.07
N SER A 143 5.03 -14.91 -20.98
CA SER A 143 4.59 -14.16 -19.80
C SER A 143 3.22 -14.63 -19.32
N GLN A 144 3.05 -15.90 -18.99
CA GLN A 144 1.70 -16.44 -18.75
C GLN A 144 1.09 -16.20 -17.36
N TYR A 145 1.84 -15.57 -16.44
CA TYR A 145 1.45 -15.32 -15.06
C TYR A 145 1.71 -13.86 -14.72
N TYR A 146 0.67 -13.15 -14.27
CA TYR A 146 0.70 -11.71 -14.08
C TYR A 146 0.32 -11.33 -12.66
N ARG A 147 0.99 -10.30 -12.15
CA ARG A 147 0.63 -9.61 -10.91
C ARG A 147 0.60 -8.10 -11.15
N TRP A 148 -0.34 -7.42 -10.51
CA TRP A 148 -0.40 -5.96 -10.49
C TRP A 148 -0.38 -5.42 -9.07
N GLU A 149 0.26 -4.26 -8.94
CA GLU A 149 0.23 -3.41 -7.75
C GLU A 149 -0.30 -2.03 -8.17
N CYS A 150 -1.10 -1.42 -7.31
CA CYS A 150 -1.69 -0.12 -7.56
C CYS A 150 -1.28 0.88 -6.48
N GLU A 151 -0.83 2.05 -6.90
CA GLU A 151 -0.62 3.22 -6.03
C GLU A 151 -1.59 4.33 -6.43
N GLU A 152 -2.33 4.83 -5.46
CA GLU A 152 -3.37 5.81 -5.68
C GLU A 152 -3.07 7.11 -5.01
N THR A 153 -3.47 8.18 -5.67
CA THR A 153 -3.32 9.54 -5.16
C THR A 153 -4.54 10.34 -5.55
N TRP A 154 -5.10 11.11 -4.63
CA TRP A 154 -6.25 11.98 -4.90
C TRP A 154 -6.10 13.34 -4.23
N GLU A 155 -6.71 14.33 -4.84
CA GLU A 155 -6.77 15.69 -4.33
C GLU A 155 -7.81 15.80 -3.22
N ILE A 156 -7.42 16.43 -2.11
CA ILE A 156 -8.26 16.73 -0.94
C ILE A 156 -8.36 18.24 -0.81
N THR A 157 -9.58 18.77 -0.85
CA THR A 157 -9.85 20.21 -0.79
C THR A 157 -10.82 20.52 0.33
N PRO A 158 -10.37 21.16 1.43
CA PRO A 158 -11.27 21.67 2.47
C PRO A 158 -12.31 22.63 1.89
N LEU A 159 -13.53 22.57 2.43
CA LEU A 159 -14.62 23.44 2.00
C LEU A 159 -14.73 24.73 2.83
N LEU A 160 -14.02 24.79 3.96
CA LEU A 160 -14.14 25.86 4.95
C LEU A 160 -12.78 26.50 5.19
N PHE A 161 -12.75 27.83 5.27
CA PHE A 161 -11.53 28.62 5.43
C PHE A 161 -11.67 29.64 6.57
N PRO A 162 -10.94 29.47 7.69
CA PRO A 162 -11.07 30.35 8.84
C PRO A 162 -10.51 31.75 8.55
N GLN A 163 -11.30 32.77 8.88
CA GLN A 163 -10.89 34.17 8.88
C GLN A 163 -10.43 34.62 10.27
N LEU A 164 -10.71 33.84 11.31
CA LEU A 164 -10.34 34.09 12.69
C LEU A 164 -9.40 33.01 13.25
N GLU A 165 -8.63 33.39 14.25
CA GLU A 165 -7.98 32.45 15.16
C GLU A 165 -8.19 32.88 16.61
N TYR A 166 -8.09 31.94 17.54
CA TYR A 166 -8.12 32.22 18.97
C TYR A 166 -6.70 32.15 19.54
N PHE A 167 -6.17 33.29 19.99
CA PHE A 167 -4.80 33.41 20.48
C PHE A 167 -4.75 34.36 21.66
N ASN A 168 -3.93 34.04 22.69
CA ASN A 168 -3.79 34.83 23.91
C ASN A 168 -5.14 35.29 24.52
N SER A 169 -6.08 34.35 24.64
CA SER A 169 -7.42 34.58 25.20
C SER A 169 -8.32 35.54 24.41
N GLY A 170 -8.05 35.75 23.12
CA GLY A 170 -8.86 36.62 22.27
C GLY A 170 -8.99 36.10 20.84
N LEU A 171 -10.04 36.56 20.16
CA LEU A 171 -10.21 36.36 18.72
C LEU A 171 -9.47 37.45 17.95
N ARG A 172 -8.80 37.07 16.87
CA ARG A 172 -8.12 37.99 15.97
C ARG A 172 -8.18 37.46 14.53
N PRO A 173 -7.85 38.28 13.52
CA PRO A 173 -7.68 37.79 12.15
C PRO A 173 -6.73 36.60 12.11
N ASN A 174 -7.11 35.55 11.37
CA ASN A 174 -6.34 34.32 11.29
C ASN A 174 -4.97 34.58 10.63
N THR A 175 -3.89 34.25 11.33
CA THR A 175 -2.53 34.24 10.77
C THR A 175 -2.01 32.84 10.43
N VAL A 176 -2.75 31.78 10.83
CA VAL A 176 -2.40 30.39 10.54
C VAL A 176 -2.72 30.06 9.09
N VAL A 177 -1.69 29.62 8.36
CA VAL A 177 -1.83 29.18 6.96
C VAL A 177 -2.24 27.71 6.93
N TYR A 178 -3.49 27.46 6.57
CA TYR A 178 -3.99 26.13 6.27
C TYR A 178 -3.84 25.84 4.76
N PRO A 179 -3.32 24.66 4.37
CA PRO A 179 -3.23 24.29 2.96
C PRO A 179 -4.63 24.24 2.34
N ARG A 180 -4.76 24.79 1.12
CA ARG A 180 -6.01 24.72 0.36
C ARG A 180 -6.19 23.40 -0.38
N ILE A 181 -5.09 22.68 -0.58
CA ILE A 181 -5.04 21.40 -1.26
C ILE A 181 -4.06 20.52 -0.49
N CYS A 182 -4.48 19.29 -0.26
CA CYS A 182 -3.61 18.20 0.16
C CYS A 182 -3.79 17.01 -0.79
N TRP A 183 -2.92 16.01 -0.65
CA TRP A 183 -2.96 14.78 -1.41
C TRP A 183 -3.07 13.58 -0.48
N GLY A 184 -4.14 12.82 -0.64
CA GLY A 184 -4.26 11.47 -0.07
C GLY A 184 -3.43 10.51 -0.92
N ASN A 185 -2.80 9.53 -0.29
CA ASN A 185 -2.03 8.50 -0.96
C ASN A 185 -2.33 7.14 -0.33
N GLU A 186 -2.48 6.11 -1.17
CA GLU A 186 -2.77 4.75 -0.73
C GLU A 186 -2.04 3.73 -1.60
N LEU A 187 -1.30 2.82 -0.97
CA LEU A 187 -0.85 1.59 -1.62
C LEU A 187 -1.95 0.55 -1.44
N VAL A 188 -2.45 0.02 -2.55
CA VAL A 188 -3.55 -0.94 -2.53
C VAL A 188 -3.02 -2.30 -2.08
N ALA A 189 -3.53 -2.79 -0.95
CA ALA A 189 -3.07 -4.05 -0.36
C ALA A 189 -3.56 -5.29 -1.12
N ASP A 190 -4.66 -5.19 -1.88
CA ASP A 190 -5.22 -6.30 -2.64
C ASP A 190 -4.21 -6.91 -3.63
N ILE A 191 -4.03 -8.22 -3.53
CA ILE A 191 -3.23 -9.01 -4.46
C ILE A 191 -4.02 -9.21 -5.76
N LYS A 192 -3.57 -8.60 -6.85
CA LYS A 192 -4.18 -8.76 -8.17
C LYS A 192 -3.38 -9.73 -9.02
N LEU A 193 -3.95 -10.91 -9.27
CA LEU A 193 -3.34 -12.00 -10.03
C LEU A 193 -4.21 -12.41 -11.22
N SER A 194 -3.54 -12.80 -12.30
CA SER A 194 -4.18 -13.48 -13.44
C SER A 194 -3.18 -14.34 -14.20
N LYS A 195 -3.68 -15.29 -14.98
CA LYS A 195 -2.87 -16.17 -15.82
C LYS A 195 -3.54 -16.43 -17.16
N THR A 196 -2.74 -16.64 -18.19
CA THR A 196 -3.19 -16.89 -19.56
C THR A 196 -2.97 -18.34 -20.00
N THR A 197 -2.50 -19.23 -19.10
CA THR A 197 -2.26 -20.65 -19.40
C THR A 197 -3.47 -21.41 -19.92
N ASN A 198 -4.68 -20.92 -19.62
CA ASN A 198 -5.95 -21.51 -20.06
C ASN A 198 -6.53 -20.79 -21.30
N LEU A 199 -5.80 -19.84 -21.88
CA LEU A 199 -6.20 -19.06 -23.02
C LEU A 199 -5.38 -19.44 -24.25
N THR A 200 -5.95 -19.29 -25.44
CA THR A 200 -5.24 -19.53 -26.71
C THR A 200 -4.16 -18.48 -26.99
N GLN A 201 -4.31 -17.28 -26.42
CA GLN A 201 -3.38 -16.17 -26.57
C GLN A 201 -2.95 -15.68 -25.18
N ASP A 202 -1.68 -15.30 -25.06
CA ASP A 202 -1.16 -14.64 -23.86
C ASP A 202 -1.62 -13.17 -23.86
N ARG A 203 -2.91 -12.98 -23.59
CA ARG A 203 -3.60 -11.70 -23.63
C ARG A 203 -4.58 -11.61 -22.47
N ILE A 204 -4.48 -10.50 -21.74
CA ILE A 204 -5.39 -10.13 -20.67
C ILE A 204 -6.13 -8.87 -21.11
N SER A 205 -7.46 -8.94 -21.09
CA SER A 205 -8.33 -7.85 -21.52
C SER A 205 -9.28 -7.46 -20.40
N ASN A 206 -9.31 -6.16 -20.09
CA ASN A 206 -10.19 -5.53 -19.11
C ASN A 206 -10.16 -6.20 -17.73
N TYR A 207 -8.97 -6.63 -17.27
CA TYR A 207 -8.83 -7.13 -15.91
C TYR A 207 -9.10 -5.99 -14.93
N VAL A 208 -10.09 -6.16 -14.05
CA VAL A 208 -10.53 -5.10 -13.14
C VAL A 208 -9.55 -4.98 -11.98
N LEU A 209 -8.89 -3.82 -11.89
CA LEU A 209 -7.98 -3.49 -10.81
C LEU A 209 -8.75 -2.87 -9.63
N ARG A 210 -9.64 -1.91 -9.92
CA ARG A 210 -10.41 -1.20 -8.89
C ARG A 210 -11.85 -0.97 -9.31
N SER A 211 -12.73 -0.94 -8.31
CA SER A 211 -14.13 -0.56 -8.44
C SER A 211 -14.49 0.39 -7.31
N TYR A 212 -15.21 1.47 -7.62
CA TYR A 212 -15.63 2.46 -6.64
C TYR A 212 -17.08 2.87 -6.85
N ALA A 213 -17.77 3.18 -5.75
CA ALA A 213 -19.08 3.79 -5.79
C ALA A 213 -19.04 5.22 -6.35
N THR A 214 -20.19 5.68 -6.85
CA THR A 214 -20.37 7.06 -7.37
C THR A 214 -20.16 8.15 -6.32
N THR A 215 -20.20 7.81 -5.03
CA THR A 215 -20.02 8.72 -3.90
C THR A 215 -18.56 8.83 -3.44
N ASN A 216 -17.62 8.10 -4.04
CA ASN A 216 -16.25 8.03 -3.52
C ASN A 216 -15.50 9.37 -3.60
N GLU A 217 -15.02 9.86 -2.46
CA GLU A 217 -14.35 11.16 -2.30
C GLU A 217 -13.10 11.35 -3.17
N ARG A 218 -12.44 10.27 -3.59
CA ARG A 218 -11.22 10.33 -4.43
C ARG A 218 -11.47 11.03 -5.75
N PHE A 219 -12.72 11.00 -6.21
CA PHE A 219 -13.14 11.61 -7.46
C PHE A 219 -13.67 13.04 -7.33
N TYR A 220 -13.60 13.65 -6.13
CA TYR A 220 -14.19 14.96 -5.90
C TYR A 220 -13.59 16.02 -6.84
N ASN A 221 -12.27 16.03 -6.97
CA ASN A 221 -11.54 16.92 -7.88
C ASN A 221 -10.72 16.16 -8.92
N ARG A 222 -9.64 15.50 -8.49
CA ARG A 222 -8.73 14.76 -9.37
C ARG A 222 -8.17 13.54 -8.65
N TYR A 223 -8.16 12.43 -9.37
CA TYR A 223 -7.65 11.12 -8.96
C TYR A 223 -6.54 10.68 -9.91
N SER A 224 -5.56 9.95 -9.39
CA SER A 224 -4.54 9.24 -10.15
C SER A 224 -4.36 7.84 -9.61
N ILE A 225 -4.06 6.92 -10.52
CA ILE A 225 -3.61 5.56 -10.22
C ILE A 225 -2.36 5.27 -11.06
N LEU A 226 -1.32 4.77 -10.41
CA LEU A 226 -0.16 4.13 -11.04
C LEU A 226 -0.34 2.62 -10.93
N VAL A 227 -0.41 1.97 -12.08
CA VAL A 227 -0.45 0.53 -12.19
C VAL A 227 0.96 0.04 -12.46
N LYS A 228 1.47 -0.85 -11.61
CA LYS A 228 2.72 -1.59 -11.81
C LYS A 228 2.37 -3.02 -12.18
N GLN A 229 2.98 -3.52 -13.26
CA GLN A 229 2.76 -4.86 -13.79
C GLN A 229 4.04 -5.68 -13.67
N TYR A 230 3.87 -6.97 -13.39
CA TYR A 230 4.94 -7.95 -13.24
C TYR A 230 4.58 -9.25 -13.96
N ALA A 231 5.50 -9.79 -14.75
CA ALA A 231 5.41 -11.16 -15.28
C ALA A 231 6.17 -12.12 -14.35
N LEU A 232 5.43 -13.04 -13.74
CA LEU A 232 5.93 -13.94 -12.71
C LEU A 232 6.40 -15.29 -13.29
N SER A 233 7.24 -16.01 -12.55
CA SER A 233 7.35 -17.46 -12.74
C SER A 233 6.08 -18.17 -12.25
N GLN A 234 5.93 -19.44 -12.60
CA GLN A 234 4.79 -20.24 -12.14
C GLN A 234 4.82 -20.40 -10.62
N GLU A 235 6.00 -20.66 -10.06
CA GLU A 235 6.25 -20.89 -8.64
C GLU A 235 5.98 -19.61 -7.83
N GLU A 236 6.40 -18.45 -8.35
CA GLU A 236 6.11 -17.15 -7.73
C GLU A 236 4.62 -16.85 -7.75
N TYR A 237 3.93 -17.13 -8.86
CA TYR A 237 2.47 -16.98 -8.94
C TYR A 237 1.75 -17.86 -7.90
N GLN A 238 2.19 -19.11 -7.72
CA GLN A 238 1.62 -20.02 -6.72
C GLN A 238 1.84 -19.50 -5.29
N TYR A 239 3.01 -18.93 -5.01
CA TYR A 239 3.28 -18.27 -3.73
C TYR A 239 2.30 -17.11 -3.48
N TRP A 240 2.11 -16.21 -4.46
CA TRP A 240 1.17 -15.09 -4.32
C TRP A 240 -0.29 -15.54 -4.23
N GLU A 241 -0.68 -16.60 -4.95
CA GLU A 241 -2.04 -17.17 -4.87
C GLU A 241 -2.30 -17.77 -3.48
N LEU A 242 -1.31 -18.42 -2.88
CA LEU A 242 -1.39 -18.95 -1.52
C LEU A 242 -1.44 -17.82 -0.48
N LEU A 243 -0.61 -16.79 -0.64
CA LEU A 243 -0.63 -15.61 0.21
C LEU A 243 -2.00 -14.93 0.17
N GLN A 244 -2.55 -14.68 -1.02
CA GLN A 244 -3.89 -14.12 -1.20
C GLN A 244 -4.96 -14.95 -0.48
N LYS A 245 -4.95 -16.28 -0.64
CA LYS A 245 -5.89 -17.17 0.07
C LYS A 245 -5.76 -17.04 1.58
N ASN A 246 -4.54 -16.89 2.08
CA ASN A 246 -4.24 -16.79 3.50
C ASN A 246 -4.46 -15.39 4.11
N THR A 247 -4.62 -14.32 3.32
CA THR A 247 -4.75 -12.95 3.86
C THR A 247 -6.06 -12.27 3.50
N GLU A 248 -6.65 -12.60 2.36
CA GLU A 248 -7.86 -11.95 1.84
C GLU A 248 -9.12 -12.82 1.95
N ASN A 249 -8.96 -14.15 1.96
CA ASN A 249 -10.07 -15.11 2.08
C ASN A 249 -10.19 -15.66 3.51
N ILE A 250 -10.13 -14.76 4.51
CA ILE A 250 -10.38 -15.10 5.92
C ILE A 250 -11.60 -14.34 6.41
N GLY A 251 -12.59 -15.04 6.96
CA GLY A 251 -13.80 -14.43 7.53
C GLY A 251 -15.03 -15.32 7.73
N THR A 252 -15.01 -16.61 7.39
CA THR A 252 -16.14 -17.54 7.57
C THR A 252 -15.74 -18.84 8.26
N LEU A 253 -16.71 -19.49 8.94
CA LEU A 253 -16.53 -20.77 9.63
C LEU A 253 -16.12 -21.93 8.69
N PHE A 254 -16.29 -21.74 7.37
CA PHE A 254 -15.98 -22.73 6.35
C PHE A 254 -14.76 -22.36 5.51
N ASP A 255 -14.04 -21.30 5.89
CA ASP A 255 -12.84 -20.93 5.15
C ASP A 255 -11.77 -22.00 5.34
N PRO A 256 -10.99 -22.30 4.29
CA PRO A 256 -9.88 -23.23 4.40
C PRO A 256 -8.92 -22.75 5.48
N LEU A 257 -8.46 -23.68 6.33
CA LEU A 257 -7.44 -23.39 7.33
C LEU A 257 -6.21 -22.78 6.63
N PRO A 258 -5.59 -21.74 7.20
CA PRO A 258 -4.38 -21.14 6.64
C PRO A 258 -3.34 -22.22 6.38
N SER A 259 -2.92 -22.33 5.13
CA SER A 259 -1.88 -23.28 4.74
C SER A 259 -0.51 -22.66 4.98
N GLN A 260 0.50 -23.47 5.33
CA GLN A 260 1.84 -22.95 5.55
C GLN A 260 2.37 -22.28 4.27
N LEU A 261 2.66 -20.99 4.34
CA LEU A 261 3.25 -20.24 3.24
C LEU A 261 4.75 -20.49 3.21
N THR A 262 5.19 -21.37 2.31
CA THR A 262 6.62 -21.65 2.11
C THR A 262 7.16 -20.79 0.97
N GLY A 263 8.16 -19.97 1.29
CA GLY A 263 8.90 -19.16 0.31
C GLY A 263 10.00 -19.93 -0.40
N ASN A 264 10.79 -19.25 -1.23
CA ASN A 264 11.96 -19.84 -1.90
C ASN A 264 13.30 -19.45 -1.25
N VAL A 265 13.29 -18.76 -0.10
CA VAL A 265 14.50 -18.40 0.64
C VAL A 265 14.73 -19.41 1.75
N ARG A 266 15.99 -19.88 1.89
CA ARG A 266 16.41 -20.83 2.92
C ARG A 266 17.67 -20.37 3.63
N SER A 267 17.80 -20.75 4.89
CA SER A 267 19.05 -20.62 5.63
C SER A 267 20.06 -21.66 5.11
N LEU A 268 21.28 -21.21 4.85
CA LEU A 268 22.42 -22.05 4.49
C LEU A 268 23.23 -22.47 5.73
N THR A 269 22.94 -21.84 6.87
CA THR A 269 23.60 -22.12 8.15
C THR A 269 22.78 -23.04 9.06
N ASP A 270 21.45 -23.03 8.94
CA ASP A 270 20.54 -23.89 9.71
C ASP A 270 19.32 -24.27 8.86
N GLU A 271 19.30 -25.47 8.30
CA GLU A 271 18.21 -25.93 7.42
C GLU A 271 16.85 -26.01 8.11
N ALA A 272 16.81 -26.06 9.45
CA ALA A 272 15.57 -26.08 10.22
C ALA A 272 15.01 -24.67 10.51
N GLU A 273 15.78 -23.62 10.26
CA GLU A 273 15.34 -22.23 10.45
C GLU A 273 14.35 -21.82 9.34
N PRO A 274 13.08 -21.52 9.66
CA PRO A 274 12.16 -21.01 8.66
C PRO A 274 12.51 -19.57 8.27
N VAL A 275 12.28 -19.25 7.00
CA VAL A 275 12.46 -17.92 6.42
C VAL A 275 11.19 -17.56 5.68
N ILE A 276 10.76 -16.31 5.79
CA ILE A 276 9.52 -15.82 5.18
C ILE A 276 9.87 -14.94 3.98
N GLY A 277 9.22 -15.19 2.86
CA GLY A 277 9.35 -14.37 1.66
C GLY A 277 9.67 -15.17 0.40
N TYR A 278 9.35 -14.61 -0.74
CA TYR A 278 9.67 -15.18 -2.04
C TYR A 278 10.41 -14.14 -2.88
N VAL A 279 11.53 -14.53 -3.47
CA VAL A 279 12.33 -13.67 -4.34
C VAL A 279 12.19 -14.14 -5.78
N GLY A 280 11.41 -13.39 -6.56
CA GLY A 280 11.32 -13.50 -8.01
C GLY A 280 12.41 -12.69 -8.74
N CYS A 281 12.55 -12.93 -10.04
CA CYS A 281 13.41 -12.12 -10.92
C CYS A 281 12.63 -11.70 -12.17
N HIS A 282 12.20 -10.45 -12.23
CA HIS A 282 11.41 -9.93 -13.35
C HIS A 282 11.63 -8.42 -13.54
N SER A 283 11.27 -7.89 -14.71
CA SER A 283 11.27 -6.43 -14.92
C SER A 283 9.94 -5.81 -14.48
N LEU A 284 9.87 -4.48 -14.45
CA LEU A 284 8.67 -3.74 -14.12
C LEU A 284 8.19 -2.97 -15.35
N GLN A 285 6.89 -3.04 -15.63
CA GLN A 285 6.20 -2.08 -16.49
C GLN A 285 5.21 -1.28 -15.67
N GLN A 286 5.09 0.01 -15.94
CA GLN A 286 4.20 0.87 -15.16
C GLN A 286 3.53 1.94 -16.00
N GLN A 287 2.28 2.24 -15.70
CA GLN A 287 1.50 3.26 -16.37
C GLN A 287 0.65 4.02 -15.37
N ARG A 288 0.73 5.36 -15.43
CA ARG A 288 -0.09 6.26 -14.61
C ARG A 288 -1.18 6.89 -15.45
N ILE A 289 -2.40 6.93 -14.92
CA ILE A 289 -3.51 7.70 -15.50
C ILE A 289 -4.07 8.69 -14.49
N PHE A 290 -4.84 9.66 -15.01
CA PHE A 290 -5.58 10.63 -14.22
C PHE A 290 -7.05 10.61 -14.62
N ILE A 291 -7.91 10.80 -13.62
CA ILE A 291 -9.35 10.95 -13.78
C ILE A 291 -9.75 12.25 -13.10
N THR A 292 -10.30 13.19 -13.85
CA THR A 292 -10.76 14.48 -13.32
C THR A 292 -12.28 14.52 -13.21
N ARG A 293 -12.79 15.30 -12.26
CA ARG A 293 -14.24 15.42 -11.99
C ARG A 293 -15.07 15.73 -13.23
N ASN A 294 -14.56 16.55 -14.14
CA ASN A 294 -15.23 16.92 -15.40
C ASN A 294 -15.38 15.76 -16.42
N GLN A 295 -14.62 14.66 -16.27
CA GLN A 295 -14.76 13.46 -17.11
C GLN A 295 -15.87 12.53 -16.59
N LEU A 296 -16.30 12.72 -15.34
CA LEU A 296 -17.31 11.92 -14.67
C LEU A 296 -18.71 12.53 -14.86
N PRO A 297 -19.78 11.72 -14.77
CA PRO A 297 -21.15 12.23 -14.88
C PRO A 297 -21.42 13.30 -13.81
N TYR A 298 -21.99 14.42 -14.25
CA TYR A 298 -22.41 15.50 -13.34
C TYR A 298 -23.51 15.04 -12.38
N THR A 299 -24.26 13.98 -12.73
CA THR A 299 -25.31 13.38 -11.90
C THR A 299 -24.76 12.60 -10.70
N TRP A 300 -23.47 12.25 -10.69
CA TRP A 300 -22.87 11.57 -9.54
C TRP A 300 -22.72 12.53 -8.37
N ARG A 301 -23.28 12.15 -7.22
CA ARG A 301 -23.09 12.86 -5.95
C ARG A 301 -21.79 12.40 -5.29
N VAL A 302 -20.67 12.85 -5.84
CA VAL A 302 -19.35 12.54 -5.29
C VAL A 302 -19.18 13.27 -3.94
N SER A 303 -18.80 12.53 -2.91
CA SER A 303 -18.49 13.07 -1.58
C SER A 303 -17.31 14.02 -1.65
N SER A 304 -17.33 15.10 -0.86
CA SER A 304 -16.15 15.96 -0.69
C SER A 304 -15.13 15.41 0.29
N GLY A 305 -15.50 14.38 1.07
CA GLY A 305 -14.81 13.99 2.28
C GLY A 305 -15.02 14.96 3.46
N TYR A 306 -15.71 16.09 3.25
CA TYR A 306 -16.04 17.10 4.24
C TYR A 306 -17.56 17.28 4.41
N ASP A 307 -18.36 16.33 3.93
CA ASP A 307 -19.83 16.49 3.90
C ASP A 307 -20.45 16.57 5.31
N GLN A 308 -19.74 16.06 6.32
CA GLN A 308 -20.14 16.14 7.74
C GLN A 308 -19.60 17.39 8.46
N CYS A 309 -18.80 18.21 7.78
CA CYS A 309 -18.23 19.42 8.33
C CYS A 309 -19.23 20.57 8.28
N ILE A 310 -20.19 20.52 9.20
CA ILE A 310 -21.22 21.52 9.39
C ILE A 310 -20.76 22.43 10.55
N PRO A 311 -20.34 23.68 10.28
CA PRO A 311 -19.99 24.60 11.35
C PRO A 311 -21.21 24.97 12.19
N ASP A 312 -20.98 25.30 13.46
CA ASP A 312 -22.04 25.74 14.37
C ASP A 312 -21.69 27.05 15.08
N THR A 313 -22.71 27.76 15.56
CA THR A 313 -22.57 29.06 16.21
C THR A 313 -22.25 28.90 17.68
N ILE A 314 -21.09 29.42 18.08
CA ILE A 314 -20.66 29.48 19.48
C ILE A 314 -21.05 30.86 20.04
N GLU A 315 -21.99 30.87 20.98
CA GLU A 315 -22.43 32.11 21.63
C GLU A 315 -21.26 32.84 22.32
N SER A 316 -21.32 34.17 22.35
CA SER A 316 -20.26 35.03 22.88
C SER A 316 -19.75 34.63 24.28
N ARG A 317 -20.64 34.17 25.16
CA ARG A 317 -20.30 33.72 26.53
C ARG A 317 -19.44 32.45 26.58
N TYR A 318 -19.46 31.62 25.53
CA TYR A 318 -18.74 30.35 25.46
C TYR A 318 -17.47 30.40 24.62
N ILE A 319 -17.19 31.52 23.92
CA ILE A 319 -16.01 31.70 23.05
C ILE A 319 -14.72 31.26 23.76
N ARG A 320 -14.49 31.76 24.99
CA ARG A 320 -13.27 31.42 25.75
C ARG A 320 -13.18 29.93 26.07
N THR A 321 -14.29 29.32 26.47
CA THR A 321 -14.32 27.91 26.87
C THR A 321 -14.13 26.99 25.67
N VAL A 322 -14.75 27.30 24.52
CA VAL A 322 -14.71 26.44 23.33
C VAL A 322 -13.40 26.59 22.56
N PHE A 323 -12.98 27.82 22.25
CA PHE A 323 -11.82 28.05 21.39
C PHE A 323 -10.48 28.07 22.13
N SER A 324 -10.50 27.96 23.48
CA SER A 324 -9.27 27.63 24.21
C SER A 324 -8.79 26.19 23.93
N TYR A 325 -9.66 25.32 23.39
CA TYR A 325 -9.27 24.00 22.91
C TYR A 325 -8.77 24.08 21.44
N PRO A 326 -7.50 23.75 21.13
CA PRO A 326 -6.91 23.96 19.80
C PRO A 326 -7.54 23.16 18.65
N GLU A 327 -8.36 22.14 18.94
CA GLU A 327 -9.10 21.41 17.90
C GLU A 327 -10.38 22.12 17.47
N ASN A 328 -10.81 23.17 18.17
CA ASN A 328 -11.93 24.01 17.74
C ASN A 328 -11.39 25.25 17.04
N ILE A 329 -11.76 25.44 15.78
CA ILE A 329 -11.29 26.55 14.94
C ILE A 329 -12.42 27.56 14.75
N PRO A 330 -12.24 28.83 15.15
CA PRO A 330 -13.19 29.89 14.84
C PRO A 330 -13.10 30.26 13.35
N LEU A 331 -14.25 30.48 12.70
CA LEU A 331 -14.32 30.80 11.28
C LEU A 331 -14.49 32.30 11.06
N TYR A 332 -15.62 32.86 11.48
CA TYR A 332 -15.95 34.29 11.35
C TYR A 332 -17.06 34.68 12.32
N TYR A 333 -17.21 35.98 12.57
CA TYR A 333 -18.25 36.53 13.44
C TYR A 333 -19.64 36.36 12.82
N VAL A 334 -20.62 36.02 13.66
CA VAL A 334 -22.04 35.95 13.30
C VAL A 334 -22.88 36.65 14.39
N PRO A 335 -24.13 37.04 14.12
CA PRO A 335 -24.99 37.62 15.15
C PRO A 335 -25.07 36.71 16.39
N GLY A 336 -24.72 37.26 17.56
CA GLY A 336 -24.76 36.53 18.83
C GLY A 336 -23.52 35.67 19.16
N GLY A 337 -22.53 35.56 18.28
CA GLY A 337 -21.37 34.72 18.53
C GLY A 337 -20.37 34.59 17.38
N VAL A 338 -19.76 33.41 17.28
CA VAL A 338 -18.75 33.08 16.27
C VAL A 338 -19.03 31.70 15.71
N LEU A 339 -19.04 31.58 14.39
CA LEU A 339 -19.15 30.29 13.75
C LEU A 339 -17.85 29.51 13.95
N GLY A 340 -17.93 28.27 14.40
CA GLY A 340 -16.77 27.42 14.67
C GLY A 340 -16.96 26.01 14.13
N THR A 341 -15.85 25.31 13.93
CA THR A 341 -15.85 23.90 13.54
C THR A 341 -14.60 23.20 14.08
N SER A 342 -14.46 21.90 13.83
CA SER A 342 -13.27 21.16 14.22
C SER A 342 -12.09 21.44 13.27
N LYS A 343 -10.87 21.28 13.77
CA LYS A 343 -9.64 21.40 12.98
C LYS A 343 -9.58 20.35 11.87
N GLU A 344 -10.21 19.19 12.05
CA GLU A 344 -10.36 18.16 11.01
C GLU A 344 -11.08 18.68 9.77
N CYS A 345 -12.03 19.61 9.95
CA CYS A 345 -12.81 20.22 8.87
C CYS A 345 -12.08 21.33 8.10
N ILE A 346 -10.94 21.79 8.62
CA ILE A 346 -10.15 22.90 8.07
C ILE A 346 -8.80 22.43 7.54
N ASP A 347 -8.13 21.56 8.29
CA ASP A 347 -6.75 21.18 8.02
C ASP A 347 -6.69 19.85 7.26
N CYS A 348 -6.60 19.91 5.93
CA CYS A 348 -6.51 18.70 5.10
C CYS A 348 -5.29 17.83 5.40
N ARG A 349 -4.29 18.32 6.15
CA ARG A 349 -3.15 17.51 6.61
C ARG A 349 -3.56 16.40 7.57
N ARG A 350 -4.78 16.45 8.12
CA ARG A 350 -5.37 15.35 8.90
C ARG A 350 -5.73 14.14 8.04
N LYS A 351 -5.90 14.32 6.73
CA LYS A 351 -6.32 13.28 5.78
C LYS A 351 -5.28 12.97 4.69
N GLY A 352 -4.24 13.80 4.57
CA GLY A 352 -3.22 13.63 3.55
C GLY A 352 -2.01 14.53 3.77
N SER A 353 -1.16 14.64 2.75
CA SER A 353 0.03 15.48 2.77
C SER A 353 -0.21 16.82 2.09
N ALA A 354 0.33 17.92 2.63
CA ALA A 354 0.36 19.22 1.95
C ALA A 354 1.50 19.33 0.91
N VAL A 355 2.32 18.28 0.76
CA VAL A 355 3.40 18.21 -0.23
C VAL A 355 2.81 17.68 -1.54
N LYS A 356 2.87 18.50 -2.59
CA LYS A 356 2.43 18.12 -3.93
C LYS A 356 3.32 16.99 -4.47
N PRO A 357 2.78 15.86 -4.90
CA PRO A 357 3.57 14.81 -5.55
C PRO A 357 4.16 15.30 -6.87
N ASP A 358 5.41 14.95 -7.18
CA ASP A 358 6.12 15.44 -8.37
C ASP A 358 5.45 15.05 -9.69
N PHE A 359 4.76 13.90 -9.73
CA PHE A 359 4.01 13.46 -10.91
C PHE A 359 2.64 14.15 -11.06
N TRP A 360 2.19 14.91 -10.06
CA TRP A 360 0.88 15.54 -10.08
C TRP A 360 0.89 16.79 -10.98
N PRO A 361 -0.01 16.89 -11.97
CA PRO A 361 0.00 17.99 -12.95
C PRO A 361 -0.29 19.36 -12.33
#